data_AF-A0A5C7VSY3-F1
#
_entry.id   AF-A0A5C7VSY3-F1
#
_cell.length_a   1.000
_cell.length_b   1.000
_cell.length_c   1.000
_cell.angle_alpha   90.00
_cell.angle_beta   90.00
_cell.angle_gamma   90.00
#
_symmetry.space_group_name_H-M   'P 1'
#
loop_
_entity.id
_entity.type
_entity.pdbx_description
1 polymer ?
#
loop_
_entity_poly.entity_id
_entity_poly.type
_entity_poly.pdbx_seq_one_letter_code
_entity_poly.pdbx_strand_id
1 'polypeptide(L)'
;MKKIIGALLLCLPAGLVHAAGTYDGIWTIDDLPEAGYLMISENNGRLIFAGLNPPDFDGNRRWGASWGDIKDGTVRLTRLINDNIDAVTDVVFTSPTTLTLTQKSCRPINPNYVCSLPNGVAFAATKIW
;
A
#
# COMPACT_ATOMS: atom_id res chain seq x y z
N MET A 1 53.14 -12.82 -29.62
CA MET A 1 52.74 -13.72 -28.51
C MET A 1 52.70 -12.93 -27.21
N LYS A 2 51.81 -13.33 -26.29
CA LYS A 2 51.52 -12.77 -24.93
C LYS A 2 50.49 -11.63 -24.85
N LYS A 3 49.24 -12.09 -25.00
CA LYS A 3 48.04 -11.76 -24.20
C LYS A 3 48.31 -10.89 -22.97
N ILE A 4 47.73 -9.69 -22.92
CA ILE A 4 47.28 -9.08 -21.67
C ILE A 4 45.78 -8.84 -21.86
N ILE A 5 45.03 -9.88 -21.52
CA ILE A 5 43.58 -9.91 -21.47
C ILE A 5 43.19 -9.49 -20.06
N GLY A 6 42.27 -8.53 -19.94
CA GLY A 6 41.22 -8.56 -18.93
C GLY A 6 41.58 -8.01 -17.55
N ALA A 7 41.21 -6.76 -17.30
CA ALA A 7 40.86 -6.29 -15.95
C ALA A 7 39.94 -5.06 -15.99
N LEU A 8 38.98 -5.00 -16.92
CA LEU A 8 38.05 -3.88 -17.03
C LEU A 8 36.59 -4.34 -17.21
N LEU A 9 36.14 -5.28 -16.36
CA LEU A 9 34.74 -5.73 -16.37
C LEU A 9 34.25 -6.12 -14.97
N LEU A 10 34.54 -5.28 -13.97
CA LEU A 10 33.93 -5.38 -12.64
C LEU A 10 33.08 -4.16 -12.25
N CYS A 11 32.71 -3.32 -13.23
CA CYS A 11 31.53 -2.45 -13.10
C CYS A 11 30.30 -3.22 -13.59
N LEU A 12 30.06 -4.42 -13.05
CA LEU A 12 28.69 -4.93 -13.03
C LEU A 12 27.95 -3.94 -12.12
N PRO A 13 26.94 -3.20 -12.60
CA PRO A 13 26.11 -2.43 -11.70
C PRO A 13 25.57 -3.43 -10.68
N ALA A 14 26.04 -3.32 -9.44
CA ALA A 14 25.49 -4.06 -8.32
C ALA A 14 23.97 -3.85 -8.40
N GLY A 15 23.27 -4.96 -8.63
CA GLY A 15 21.84 -5.10 -8.88
C GLY A 15 21.08 -3.81 -9.13
N LEU A 16 20.55 -3.68 -10.35
CA LEU A 16 19.28 -2.95 -10.55
C LEU A 16 18.37 -3.31 -9.38
N VAL A 17 18.20 -2.37 -8.44
CA VAL A 17 17.26 -2.50 -7.34
C VAL A 17 15.90 -2.54 -8.02
N HIS A 18 15.43 -3.75 -8.29
CA HIS A 18 14.06 -3.98 -8.72
C HIS A 18 13.18 -3.54 -7.55
N ALA A 19 12.25 -2.64 -7.85
CA ALA A 19 11.15 -2.21 -6.99
C ALA A 19 11.55 -1.37 -5.76
N ALA A 20 11.59 -0.05 -5.98
CA ALA A 20 10.95 0.84 -5.03
C ALA A 20 10.29 1.94 -5.86
N GLY A 21 9.07 1.71 -6.33
CA GLY A 21 8.21 2.77 -6.86
C GLY A 21 8.18 3.95 -5.87
N THR A 22 7.85 5.15 -6.35
CA THR A 22 7.94 6.38 -5.52
C THR A 22 7.23 6.22 -4.16
N TYR A 23 6.16 5.44 -4.14
CA TYR A 23 5.31 5.23 -2.97
C TYR A 23 5.59 3.94 -2.19
N ASP A 24 6.46 3.06 -2.69
CA ASP A 24 6.76 1.75 -2.09
C ASP A 24 7.32 1.88 -0.69
N GLY A 25 6.77 1.16 0.26
CA GLY A 25 7.25 1.20 1.65
C GLY A 25 6.18 0.88 2.68
N ILE A 26 6.52 1.11 3.94
CA ILE A 26 5.61 0.97 5.08
C ILE A 26 5.11 2.36 5.46
N TRP A 27 3.81 2.45 5.69
CA TRP A 27 3.10 3.66 6.03
C TRP A 27 2.30 3.45 7.30
N THR A 28 2.05 4.52 8.03
CA THR A 28 1.14 4.55 9.18
C THR A 28 0.03 5.56 8.93
N ILE A 29 -1.21 5.21 9.24
CA ILE A 29 -2.32 6.15 9.34
C ILE A 29 -2.14 6.91 10.66
N ASP A 30 -2.02 8.23 10.58
CA ASP A 30 -1.54 9.06 11.69
C ASP A 30 -2.51 8.99 12.90
N ASP A 31 -3.81 8.95 12.64
CA ASP A 31 -4.86 8.88 13.66
C ASP A 31 -5.13 7.45 14.17
N LEU A 32 -4.45 6.43 13.63
CA LEU A 32 -4.64 5.01 13.99
C LEU A 32 -3.30 4.31 14.26
N PRO A 33 -2.46 4.80 15.19
CA PRO A 33 -1.07 4.34 15.35
C PRO A 33 -0.92 2.87 15.75
N GLU A 34 -1.94 2.24 16.37
CA GLU A 34 -1.90 0.83 16.79
C GLU A 34 -2.58 -0.14 15.79
N ALA A 35 -3.17 0.39 14.72
CA ALA A 35 -4.01 -0.37 13.78
C ALA A 35 -3.95 0.15 12.33
N GLY A 36 -3.03 1.07 12.01
CA GLY A 36 -3.02 1.83 10.78
C GLY A 36 -1.82 1.55 9.88
N TYR A 37 -1.20 0.37 9.99
CA TYR A 37 -0.05 0.04 9.14
C TYR A 37 -0.50 -0.39 7.76
N LEU A 38 0.10 0.21 6.74
CA LEU A 38 -0.09 -0.11 5.33
C LEU A 38 1.26 -0.41 4.71
N MET A 39 1.33 -1.44 3.89
CA MET A 39 2.44 -1.67 2.97
C MET A 39 1.97 -1.33 1.57
N ILE A 40 2.72 -0.46 0.88
CA ILE A 40 2.46 -0.09 -0.51
C ILE A 40 3.54 -0.70 -1.38
N SER A 41 3.12 -1.28 -2.50
CA SER A 41 4.04 -1.76 -3.54
C SER A 41 3.50 -1.40 -4.93
N GLU A 42 4.39 -0.95 -5.80
CA GLU A 42 4.10 -0.49 -7.14
C GLU A 42 4.74 -1.38 -8.20
N ASN A 43 4.00 -1.65 -9.27
CA ASN A 43 4.56 -2.22 -10.49
C ASN A 43 3.86 -1.62 -11.72
N ASN A 44 4.60 -0.88 -12.55
CA ASN A 44 4.11 -0.26 -13.79
C ASN A 44 2.82 0.56 -13.59
N GLY A 45 2.77 1.40 -12.55
CA GLY A 45 1.61 2.24 -12.24
C GLY A 45 0.44 1.50 -11.57
N ARG A 46 0.56 0.20 -11.28
CA ARG A 46 -0.38 -0.52 -10.42
C ARG A 46 0.13 -0.53 -8.99
N LEU A 47 -0.69 -0.06 -8.05
CA LEU A 47 -0.41 -0.09 -6.63
C LEU A 47 -1.18 -1.22 -5.94
N ILE A 48 -0.50 -1.88 -5.01
CA ILE A 48 -1.10 -2.80 -4.05
C ILE A 48 -0.89 -2.20 -2.66
N PHE A 49 -1.99 -2.15 -1.89
CA PHE A 49 -2.00 -1.74 -0.49
C PHE A 49 -2.36 -2.96 0.33
N ALA A 50 -1.44 -3.42 1.18
CA ALA A 50 -1.70 -4.44 2.19
C ALA A 50 -1.77 -3.77 3.56
N GLY A 51 -2.94 -3.84 4.20
CA GLY A 51 -3.19 -3.19 5.48
C GLY A 51 -3.44 -4.19 6.59
N LEU A 52 -2.92 -3.91 7.79
CA LEU A 52 -3.38 -4.59 8.99
C LEU A 52 -4.63 -3.85 9.47
N ASN A 53 -5.79 -4.49 9.38
CA ASN A 53 -7.03 -3.86 9.81
C ASN A 53 -7.09 -3.76 11.35
N PRO A 54 -7.85 -2.79 11.90
CA PRO A 54 -8.25 -2.82 13.30
C PRO A 54 -8.88 -4.18 13.69
N PRO A 55 -8.86 -4.56 14.98
CA PRO A 55 -9.50 -5.80 15.43
C PRO A 55 -10.95 -5.90 14.96
N ASP A 56 -11.33 -7.08 14.46
CA ASP A 56 -12.71 -7.40 14.06
C ASP A 56 -13.58 -7.72 15.29
N PHE A 57 -14.83 -8.16 15.04
CA PHE A 57 -15.81 -8.52 16.07
C PHE A 57 -15.33 -9.62 17.03
N ASP A 58 -14.42 -10.48 16.60
CA ASP A 58 -13.83 -11.57 17.39
C ASP A 58 -12.52 -11.16 18.10
N GLY A 59 -12.15 -9.88 18.03
CA GLY A 59 -10.93 -9.34 18.62
C GLY A 59 -9.64 -9.66 17.86
N ASN A 60 -9.73 -10.43 16.76
CA ASN A 60 -8.58 -10.77 15.94
C ASN A 60 -8.32 -9.69 14.90
N ARG A 61 -7.04 -9.38 14.64
CA ARG A 61 -6.63 -8.52 13.52
C ARG A 61 -6.42 -9.37 12.28
N ARG A 62 -6.81 -8.84 11.13
CA ARG A 62 -6.66 -9.52 9.84
C ARG A 62 -5.96 -8.61 8.84
N TRP A 63 -5.25 -9.22 7.91
CA TRP A 63 -4.65 -8.51 6.79
C TRP A 63 -5.68 -8.40 5.67
N GLY A 64 -5.90 -7.17 5.20
CA GLY A 64 -6.64 -6.88 3.98
C GLY A 64 -5.67 -6.48 2.88
N ALA A 65 -6.07 -6.69 1.62
CA ALA A 65 -5.33 -6.14 0.49
C ALA A 65 -6.29 -5.52 -0.52
N SER A 66 -5.87 -4.39 -1.07
CA SER A 66 -6.57 -3.66 -2.11
C SER A 66 -5.58 -3.21 -3.18
N TRP A 67 -6.09 -2.85 -4.35
CA TRP A 67 -5.27 -2.45 -5.48
C TRP A 67 -5.97 -1.42 -6.35
N GLY A 68 -5.19 -0.70 -7.13
CA GLY A 68 -5.68 0.22 -8.14
C GLY A 68 -4.55 0.74 -9.02
N ASP A 69 -4.90 1.33 -10.15
CA ASP A 69 -3.94 1.97 -11.04
C ASP A 69 -3.80 3.45 -10.66
N ILE A 70 -2.55 3.92 -10.49
CA ILE A 70 -2.27 5.31 -10.15
C ILE A 70 -2.32 6.19 -11.40
N LYS A 71 -2.92 7.37 -11.26
CA LYS A 71 -2.92 8.42 -12.28
C LYS A 71 -2.84 9.78 -11.60
N ASP A 72 -1.86 10.58 -11.98
CA ASP A 72 -1.66 11.96 -11.49
C ASP A 72 -1.65 12.06 -9.94
N GLY A 73 -0.99 11.11 -9.27
CA GLY A 73 -0.91 11.06 -7.80
C GLY A 73 -2.18 10.55 -7.10
N THR A 74 -3.17 10.07 -7.86
CA THR A 74 -4.44 9.55 -7.33
C THR A 74 -4.62 8.08 -7.66
N VAL A 75 -5.23 7.32 -6.75
CA VAL A 75 -5.62 5.92 -6.99
C VAL A 75 -6.96 5.61 -6.35
N ARG A 76 -7.81 4.89 -7.08
CA ARG A 76 -9.05 4.30 -6.57
C ARG A 76 -8.75 2.84 -6.22
N LEU A 77 -8.65 2.55 -4.94
CA LEU A 77 -8.43 1.20 -4.45
C LEU A 77 -9.73 0.42 -4.43
N THR A 78 -9.65 -0.80 -4.95
CA THR A 78 -10.68 -1.82 -4.86
C THR A 78 -10.09 -3.08 -4.24
N ARG A 79 -10.94 -3.89 -3.63
CA ARG A 79 -10.51 -5.10 -2.93
C ARG A 79 -9.73 -6.06 -3.82
N LEU A 80 -8.63 -6.60 -3.29
CA LEU A 80 -7.80 -7.65 -3.90
C LEU A 80 -8.01 -9.00 -3.20
N ILE A 81 -7.79 -9.05 -1.88
CA ILE A 81 -7.90 -10.27 -1.05
C ILE A 81 -9.15 -10.20 -0.17
N ASN A 82 -9.72 -11.37 0.11
CA ASN A 82 -10.99 -11.55 0.82
C ASN A 82 -10.82 -11.43 2.35
N ASP A 83 -11.13 -10.27 2.90
CA ASP A 83 -11.23 -9.99 4.35
C ASP A 83 -12.69 -9.86 4.83
N ASN A 84 -13.64 -10.51 4.13
CA ASN A 84 -15.08 -10.47 4.42
C ASN A 84 -15.74 -9.08 4.34
N ILE A 85 -15.03 -8.07 3.83
CA ILE A 85 -15.51 -6.72 3.61
C ILE A 85 -15.24 -6.34 2.15
N ASP A 86 -16.11 -5.54 1.54
CA ASP A 86 -15.90 -4.95 0.22
C ASP A 86 -15.81 -3.43 0.38
N ALA A 87 -14.58 -2.92 0.42
CA ALA A 87 -14.29 -1.50 0.59
C ALA A 87 -13.71 -0.90 -0.69
N VAL A 88 -14.08 0.36 -0.91
CA VAL A 88 -13.55 1.19 -1.99
C VAL A 88 -12.96 2.44 -1.35
N THR A 89 -11.70 2.71 -1.64
CA THR A 89 -10.95 3.81 -1.00
C THR A 89 -10.31 4.68 -2.07
N ASP A 90 -10.55 5.98 -2.02
CA ASP A 90 -9.78 6.94 -2.79
C ASP A 90 -8.50 7.28 -2.03
N VAL A 91 -7.37 7.33 -2.72
CA VAL A 91 -6.09 7.75 -2.17
C VAL A 91 -5.53 8.89 -3.01
N VAL A 92 -5.05 9.91 -2.33
CA VAL A 92 -4.36 11.05 -2.93
C VAL A 92 -2.99 11.16 -2.28
N PHE A 93 -1.94 10.93 -3.04
CA PHE A 93 -0.56 11.18 -2.59
C PHE A 93 -0.30 12.68 -2.63
N THR A 94 0.00 13.27 -1.47
CA THR A 94 0.33 14.70 -1.34
C THR A 94 1.83 14.95 -1.45
N SER A 95 2.65 13.92 -1.21
CA SER A 95 4.09 13.90 -1.49
C SER A 95 4.57 12.44 -1.63
N PRO A 96 5.86 12.19 -1.93
CA PRO A 96 6.43 10.84 -1.88
C PRO A 96 6.32 10.13 -0.51
N THR A 97 6.05 10.88 0.56
CA THR A 97 6.02 10.37 1.94
C THR A 97 4.73 10.69 2.71
N THR A 98 3.75 11.34 2.08
CA THR A 98 2.47 11.68 2.70
C THR A 98 1.31 11.42 1.75
N LEU A 99 0.20 10.94 2.27
CA LEU A 99 -1.02 10.69 1.50
C LEU A 99 -2.28 10.93 2.34
N THR A 100 -3.43 10.97 1.66
CA THR A 100 -4.75 10.97 2.27
C THR A 100 -5.56 9.80 1.73
N LEU A 101 -6.15 9.01 2.63
CA LEU A 101 -7.09 7.92 2.33
C LEU A 101 -8.51 8.37 2.63
N THR A 102 -9.47 8.07 1.75
CA THR A 102 -10.89 8.31 2.00
C THR A 102 -11.70 7.09 1.59
N GLN A 103 -12.27 6.39 2.57
CA GLN A 103 -13.20 5.30 2.29
C GLN A 103 -14.46 5.87 1.62
N LYS A 104 -14.76 5.44 0.41
CA LYS A 104 -15.93 5.91 -0.37
C LYS A 104 -17.15 5.05 -0.09
N SER A 105 -16.93 3.74 0.01
CA SER A 105 -17.94 2.78 0.38
C SER A 105 -17.30 1.62 1.10
N CYS A 106 -18.07 0.99 1.99
CA CYS A 106 -17.69 -0.24 2.63
C CYS A 106 -18.96 -1.07 2.87
N ARG A 107 -18.90 -2.34 2.51
CA ARG A 107 -20.00 -3.29 2.67
C ARG A 107 -19.45 -4.60 3.22
N PRO A 108 -19.91 -5.07 4.39
CA PRO A 108 -19.61 -6.43 4.84
C PRO A 108 -20.17 -7.45 3.85
N ILE A 109 -19.32 -8.37 3.40
CA ILE A 109 -19.71 -9.56 2.63
C ILE A 109 -20.26 -10.61 3.60
N ASN A 110 -19.64 -10.74 4.78
CA ASN A 110 -20.11 -11.55 5.89
C ASN A 110 -20.82 -10.64 6.93
N PRO A 111 -22.05 -10.96 7.36
CA PRO A 111 -22.83 -10.12 8.26
C PRO A 111 -22.24 -9.97 9.68
N ASN A 112 -21.28 -10.82 10.06
CA ASN A 112 -20.60 -10.71 11.36
C ASN A 112 -19.51 -9.62 11.36
N TYR A 113 -19.15 -9.08 10.21
CA TYR A 113 -18.08 -8.08 10.07
C TYR A 113 -18.66 -6.68 9.96
N VAL A 114 -17.89 -5.69 10.41
CA VAL A 114 -18.28 -4.28 10.42
C VAL A 114 -17.21 -3.43 9.75
N CYS A 115 -17.64 -2.36 9.10
CA CYS A 115 -16.73 -1.37 8.54
C CYS A 115 -16.21 -0.47 9.66
N SER A 116 -14.95 -0.65 10.05
CA SER A 116 -14.33 0.08 11.16
C SER A 116 -14.07 1.54 10.85
N LEU A 117 -13.92 1.91 9.58
CA LEU A 117 -13.73 3.29 9.15
C LEU A 117 -15.03 3.87 8.60
N PRO A 118 -15.34 5.15 8.90
CA PRO A 118 -16.49 5.84 8.32
C PRO A 118 -16.27 6.20 6.84
N ASN A 119 -17.34 6.14 6.04
CA ASN A 119 -17.31 6.62 4.66
C ASN A 119 -17.21 8.15 4.61
N GLY A 120 -16.43 8.68 3.66
CA GLY A 120 -16.30 10.10 3.38
C GLY A 120 -15.34 10.86 4.29
N VAL A 121 -14.79 10.21 5.32
CA VAL A 121 -13.77 10.82 6.19
C VAL A 121 -12.39 10.57 5.60
N ALA A 122 -11.59 11.64 5.58
CA ALA A 122 -10.21 11.62 5.13
C ALA A 122 -9.28 11.30 6.30
N PHE A 123 -8.36 10.37 6.08
CA PHE A 123 -7.31 9.99 7.03
C PHE A 123 -5.94 10.30 6.42
N ALA A 124 -5.10 11.00 7.17
CA ALA A 124 -3.71 11.21 6.78
C ALA A 124 -2.87 9.96 7.05
N ALA A 125 -1.91 9.69 6.19
CA ALA A 125 -0.90 8.68 6.44
C ALA A 125 0.48 9.15 6.02
N THR A 126 1.47 8.71 6.79
CA THR A 126 2.87 9.07 6.63
C THR A 126 3.72 7.82 6.38
N LYS A 127 4.67 7.92 5.46
CA LYS A 127 5.64 6.87 5.18
C LYS A 127 6.69 6.79 6.28
N ILE A 128 6.94 5.60 6.79
CA ILE A 128 7.85 5.34 7.91
C ILE A 128 9.02 4.41 7.55
N TRP A 129 8.96 3.73 6.41
CA TRP A 129 10.05 2.93 5.85
C TRP A 129 9.98 2.92 4.33
#